data_AF-A0A4Q9PXN2-F1
#
_entry.id   AF-A0A4Q9PXN2-F1
#
_cell.length_a   1.000
_cell.length_b   1.000
_cell.length_c   1.000
_cell.angle_alpha   90.00
_cell.angle_beta   90.00
_cell.angle_gamma   90.00
#
_symmetry.space_group_name_H-M   'P 1'
#
loop_
_entity.id
_entity.type
_entity.pdbx_description
1 polymer ?
#
loop_
_entity_poly.entity_id
_entity_poly.type
_entity_poly.pdbx_seq_one_letter_code
_entity_poly.pdbx_strand_id
1 'polypeptide(L)'
;MLLRHDARRARDDLLDINLSLPFQSEVNTGFGVLAKVYLDALTHINGRQRVRDANAEGVKEAKQMALDICEETFQGVKYPKAEVERGFRFWDVTLTAMRQLHSEGAVLRELIDQFEAAEAWLAPMRP
;
A
#
# COMPACT_ATOMS: atom_id res chain seq x y z
N MET A 1 -1.26 -15.08 -41.49
CA MET A 1 -2.67 -14.72 -41.31
C MET A 1 -3.00 -14.85 -39.82
N LEU A 2 -2.93 -13.73 -39.08
CA LEU A 2 -3.10 -13.63 -37.62
C LEU A 2 -4.58 -13.62 -37.17
N LEU A 3 -5.47 -14.22 -37.97
CA LEU A 3 -6.94 -14.11 -37.82
C LEU A 3 -7.66 -15.48 -37.85
N ARG A 4 -6.95 -16.55 -37.52
CA ARG A 4 -7.58 -17.82 -37.14
C ARG A 4 -7.14 -18.11 -35.72
N HIS A 5 -8.10 -18.31 -34.82
CA HIS A 5 -7.92 -18.62 -33.39
C HIS A 5 -7.18 -19.96 -33.12
N ASP A 6 -6.30 -20.39 -34.03
CA ASP A 6 -5.50 -21.61 -33.94
C ASP A 6 -4.32 -21.49 -32.97
N ALA A 7 -4.07 -20.29 -32.41
CA ALA A 7 -3.21 -20.13 -31.26
C ALA A 7 -4.00 -20.43 -29.98
N ARG A 8 -3.96 -21.68 -29.51
CA ARG A 8 -4.27 -21.97 -28.10
C ARG A 8 -3.24 -21.22 -27.27
N ARG A 9 -3.66 -20.16 -26.56
CA ARG A 9 -2.82 -19.55 -25.51
C ARG A 9 -2.42 -20.66 -24.55
N ALA A 10 -1.13 -20.89 -24.37
CA ALA A 10 -0.60 -21.82 -23.38
C ALA A 10 -1.08 -21.33 -22.01
N ARG A 11 -2.13 -21.98 -21.48
CA ARG A 11 -2.75 -21.61 -20.21
C ARG A 11 -1.84 -21.98 -19.04
N ASP A 12 -0.90 -22.89 -19.27
CA ASP A 12 0.07 -23.41 -18.30
C ASP A 12 1.11 -22.34 -17.93
N ASP A 13 1.59 -21.53 -18.89
CA ASP A 13 2.54 -20.43 -18.62
C ASP A 13 1.96 -19.40 -17.65
N LEU A 14 0.66 -19.08 -17.78
CA LEU A 14 -0.02 -18.15 -16.87
C LEU A 14 -0.21 -18.74 -15.49
N LEU A 15 -0.33 -20.07 -15.37
CA LEU A 15 -0.49 -20.74 -14.09
C LEU A 15 0.85 -20.77 -13.34
N ASP A 16 1.94 -21.09 -14.04
CA ASP A 16 3.30 -21.04 -13.48
C ASP A 16 3.72 -19.61 -13.13
N ILE A 17 3.35 -18.60 -13.94
CA ILE A 17 3.55 -17.19 -13.60
C ILE A 17 2.73 -16.79 -12.36
N ASN A 18 1.45 -17.19 -12.27
CA ASN A 18 0.62 -16.91 -11.09
C ASN A 18 1.11 -17.63 -9.83
N LEU A 19 1.67 -18.84 -9.97
CA LEU A 19 2.26 -19.61 -8.87
C LEU A 19 3.64 -19.07 -8.46
N SER A 20 4.42 -18.54 -9.40
CA SER A 20 5.73 -17.94 -9.14
C SER A 20 5.67 -16.48 -8.69
N LEU A 21 4.55 -15.79 -8.91
CA LEU A 21 4.25 -14.47 -8.37
C LEU A 21 2.95 -14.53 -7.56
N PRO A 22 2.98 -15.07 -6.31
CA PRO A 22 1.78 -15.48 -5.57
C PRO A 22 0.78 -14.37 -5.20
N PHE A 23 0.96 -13.14 -5.68
CA PHE A 23 0.14 -11.97 -5.34
C PHE A 23 -0.10 -11.03 -6.54
N GLN A 24 0.23 -11.45 -7.77
CA GLN A 24 0.15 -10.59 -8.96
C GLN A 24 -1.28 -10.14 -9.30
N SER A 25 -2.29 -10.96 -8.97
CA SER A 25 -3.71 -10.65 -9.20
C SER A 25 -4.37 -9.85 -8.06
N GLU A 26 -3.71 -9.73 -6.91
CA GLU A 26 -4.21 -8.96 -5.77
C GLU A 26 -3.49 -7.61 -5.68
N VAL A 27 -4.03 -6.62 -6.39
CA VAL A 27 -3.52 -5.23 -6.39
C VAL A 27 -3.36 -4.68 -4.96
N ASN A 28 -4.24 -5.09 -4.04
CA ASN A 28 -4.18 -4.70 -2.62
C ASN A 28 -2.97 -5.31 -1.89
N THR A 29 -2.49 -6.48 -2.29
CA THR A 29 -1.37 -7.17 -1.65
C THR A 29 -0.04 -6.53 -2.04
N GLY A 30 0.11 -6.13 -3.31
CA GLY A 30 1.29 -5.36 -3.76
C GLY A 30 1.43 -4.02 -3.02
N PHE A 31 0.32 -3.28 -2.87
CA PHE A 31 0.32 -2.07 -2.05
C PHE A 31 0.61 -2.37 -0.57
N GLY A 32 -0.02 -3.39 0.01
CA GLY A 32 0.21 -3.77 1.41
C GLY A 32 1.68 -4.06 1.70
N VAL A 33 2.38 -4.75 0.79
CA VAL A 33 3.82 -5.00 0.90
C VAL A 33 4.64 -3.71 0.82
N LEU A 34 4.35 -2.82 -0.13
CA LEU A 34 5.03 -1.52 -0.26
C LEU A 34 4.84 -0.65 0.98
N ALA A 35 3.60 -0.50 1.43
CA ALA A 35 3.25 0.28 2.62
C ALA A 35 3.91 -0.28 3.88
N LYS A 36 3.92 -1.61 4.04
CA LYS A 36 4.58 -2.28 5.17
C LYS A 36 6.08 -2.00 5.17
N VAL A 37 6.76 -2.16 4.04
CA VAL A 37 8.21 -1.90 3.96
C VAL A 37 8.52 -0.44 4.29
N TYR A 38 7.72 0.50 3.77
CA TYR A 38 7.85 1.92 4.09
C TYR A 38 7.68 2.20 5.59
N LEU A 39 6.59 1.71 6.19
CA LEU A 39 6.26 1.95 7.60
C LEU A 39 7.29 1.31 8.56
N ASP A 40 7.78 0.12 8.22
CA ASP A 40 8.83 -0.55 8.98
C ASP A 40 10.16 0.22 8.91
N ALA A 41 10.55 0.66 7.71
CA ALA A 41 11.75 1.46 7.51
C ALA A 41 11.66 2.78 8.29
N LEU A 42 10.54 3.50 8.19
CA LEU A 42 10.31 4.75 8.92
C LEU A 42 10.36 4.53 10.44
N THR A 43 9.69 3.48 10.93
CA THR A 43 9.71 3.13 12.36
C THR A 43 11.13 2.80 12.82
N HIS A 44 11.90 2.08 12.01
CA HIS A 44 13.28 1.75 12.32
C HIS A 44 14.18 2.99 12.41
N ILE A 45 14.08 3.89 11.42
CA ILE A 45 14.83 5.16 11.38
C ILE A 45 14.46 6.04 12.58
N ASN A 46 13.18 6.06 12.95
CA ASN A 46 12.67 6.81 14.10
C ASN A 46 12.87 6.05 15.44
N GLY A 47 14.01 5.39 15.61
CA GLY A 47 14.39 4.76 16.88
C GLY A 47 13.52 3.57 17.29
N ARG A 48 12.98 2.81 16.33
CA ARG A 48 12.01 1.72 16.54
C ARG A 48 10.70 2.18 17.19
N GLN A 49 10.33 3.44 16.98
CA GLN A 49 9.09 4.02 17.47
C GLN A 49 8.31 4.62 16.31
N ARG A 50 6.97 4.58 16.40
CA ARG A 50 6.13 5.27 15.43
C ARG A 50 6.37 6.78 15.48
N VAL A 51 6.27 7.45 14.34
CA VAL A 51 6.20 8.91 14.30
C VAL A 51 4.87 9.35 14.92
N ARG A 52 4.90 10.37 15.78
CA ARG A 52 3.71 10.93 16.43
C ARG A 52 3.36 12.33 15.94
N ASP A 53 4.38 13.09 15.53
CA ASP A 53 4.25 14.42 14.96
C ASP A 53 4.91 14.40 13.58
N ALA A 54 4.12 14.66 12.53
CA ALA A 54 4.60 14.69 11.15
C ALA A 54 5.58 15.83 10.89
N ASN A 55 5.56 16.88 11.72
CA ASN A 55 6.35 18.10 11.57
C ASN A 55 7.54 18.16 12.53
N ALA A 56 7.77 17.13 13.34
CA ALA A 56 8.93 17.07 14.22
C ALA A 56 10.24 17.06 13.40
N GLU A 57 11.30 17.58 14.01
CA GLU A 57 12.61 17.68 13.38
C GLU A 57 13.12 16.29 12.95
N GLY A 58 13.65 16.19 11.73
CA GLY A 58 14.17 14.94 11.16
C GLY A 58 13.11 13.98 10.61
N VAL A 59 11.82 14.20 10.86
CA VAL A 59 10.75 13.29 10.38
C VAL A 59 10.63 13.33 8.86
N LYS A 60 10.77 14.50 8.25
CA LYS A 60 10.70 14.65 6.79
C LYS A 60 11.82 13.88 6.10
N GLU A 61 13.04 14.01 6.62
CA GLU A 61 14.21 13.29 6.15
C GLU A 61 14.04 11.78 6.35
N ALA A 62 13.54 11.35 7.51
CA ALA A 62 13.26 9.94 7.79
C ALA A 62 12.22 9.34 6.84
N LYS A 63 11.15 10.09 6.51
CA LYS A 63 10.15 9.68 5.52
C LYS A 63 10.76 9.55 4.13
N GLN A 64 11.61 10.50 3.73
CA GLN A 64 12.30 10.43 2.45
C GLN A 64 13.25 9.24 2.38
N MET A 65 14.04 8.99 3.43
CA MET A 65 14.90 7.81 3.51
C MET A 65 14.12 6.50 3.45
N ALA A 66 12.95 6.41 4.11
CA ALA A 66 12.08 5.25 4.03
C ALA A 66 11.54 5.01 2.60
N LEU A 67 11.20 6.08 1.87
CA LEU A 67 10.83 6.02 0.45
C LEU A 67 12.00 5.57 -0.42
N ASP A 68 13.21 6.04 -0.13
CA ASP A 68 14.43 5.62 -0.85
C ASP A 68 14.71 4.13 -0.65
N ILE A 69 14.53 3.61 0.58
CA ILE A 69 14.62 2.18 0.89
C ILE A 69 13.60 1.36 0.07
N CYS A 70 12.37 1.85 -0.09
CA CYS A 70 11.39 1.19 -0.94
C CYS A 70 11.85 1.12 -2.41
N GLU A 71 12.42 2.20 -2.94
CA GLU A 71 12.95 2.24 -4.31
C GLU A 71 14.09 1.22 -4.50
N GLU A 72 14.99 1.12 -3.54
CA GLU A 72 16.13 0.19 -3.57
C GLU A 72 15.69 -1.27 -3.41
N THR A 73 14.66 -1.52 -2.59
CA THR A 73 14.15 -2.87 -2.29
C THR A 73 13.35 -3.43 -3.47
N PHE A 74 12.57 -2.61 -4.16
CA PHE A 74 11.61 -3.06 -5.18
C PHE A 74 12.05 -2.69 -6.61
N GLN A 75 13.24 -3.16 -7.01
CA GLN A 75 13.82 -2.89 -8.34
C GLN A 75 12.96 -3.38 -9.52
N GLY A 76 12.09 -4.37 -9.29
CA GLY A 76 11.13 -4.88 -10.28
C GLY A 76 9.81 -4.10 -10.38
N VAL A 77 9.57 -3.14 -9.47
CA VAL A 77 8.37 -2.31 -9.46
C VAL A 77 8.69 -0.98 -10.12
N LYS A 78 7.78 -0.48 -10.97
CA LYS A 78 7.94 0.80 -11.65
C LYS A 78 7.51 1.94 -10.72
N TYR A 79 8.43 2.87 -10.42
CA TYR A 79 8.22 3.99 -9.51
C TYR A 79 7.66 3.62 -8.12
N PRO A 80 8.35 2.76 -7.33
CA PRO A 80 7.93 2.35 -5.98
C PRO A 80 7.45 3.49 -5.08
N LYS A 81 8.16 4.62 -5.05
CA LYS A 81 7.75 5.79 -4.23
C LYS A 81 6.35 6.29 -4.59
N ALA A 82 6.10 6.45 -5.89
CA ALA A 82 4.82 6.95 -6.37
C ALA A 82 3.67 5.96 -6.11
N GLU A 83 3.97 4.65 -6.09
CA GLU A 83 3.00 3.61 -5.73
C GLU A 83 2.67 3.62 -4.22
N VAL A 84 3.66 3.86 -3.35
CA VAL A 84 3.44 4.05 -1.90
C VAL A 84 2.50 5.24 -1.66
N GLU A 85 2.80 6.41 -2.23
CA GLU A 85 1.96 7.60 -2.11
C GLU A 85 0.55 7.36 -2.69
N ARG A 86 0.46 6.66 -3.83
CA ARG A 86 -0.82 6.35 -4.45
C ARG A 86 -1.70 5.52 -3.54
N GLY A 87 -1.14 4.52 -2.86
CA GLY A 87 -1.95 3.70 -1.98
C GLY A 87 -2.37 4.42 -0.69
N PHE A 88 -1.60 5.38 -0.18
CA PHE A 88 -2.08 6.28 0.88
C PHE A 88 -3.23 7.17 0.42
N ARG A 89 -3.21 7.67 -0.82
CA ARG A 89 -4.37 8.37 -1.41
C ARG A 89 -5.58 7.44 -1.59
N PHE A 90 -5.35 6.18 -1.96
CA PHE A 90 -6.43 5.19 -2.04
C PHE A 90 -7.05 4.92 -0.67
N TRP A 91 -6.23 4.87 0.38
CA TRP A 91 -6.70 4.76 1.75
C TRP A 91 -7.60 5.94 2.15
N ASP A 92 -7.28 7.18 1.76
CA ASP A 92 -8.16 8.35 2.01
C ASP A 92 -9.55 8.19 1.40
N VAL A 93 -9.60 7.68 0.17
CA VAL A 93 -10.87 7.41 -0.53
C VAL A 93 -11.65 6.30 0.19
N THR A 94 -10.95 5.26 0.63
CA THR A 94 -11.55 4.13 1.35
C THR A 94 -12.13 4.58 2.69
N LEU A 95 -11.38 5.37 3.46
CA LEU A 95 -11.83 5.91 4.73
C LEU A 95 -13.04 6.84 4.54
N THR A 96 -13.02 7.67 3.50
CA THR A 96 -14.17 8.54 3.16
C THR A 96 -15.42 7.71 2.82
N ALA A 97 -15.27 6.64 2.03
CA ALA A 97 -16.37 5.75 1.71
C ALA A 97 -16.91 5.03 2.97
N MET A 98 -16.04 4.56 3.86
CA MET A 98 -16.43 3.94 5.12
C MET A 98 -17.18 4.90 6.05
N ARG A 99 -16.74 6.16 6.14
CA ARG A 99 -17.44 7.22 6.88
C ARG A 99 -18.85 7.47 6.31
N GLN A 100 -18.99 7.50 4.98
CA GLN A 100 -20.27 7.65 4.31
C GLN A 100 -21.20 6.47 4.60
N LEU A 101 -20.72 5.23 4.43
CA LEU A 101 -21.51 4.02 4.70
C LEU A 101 -21.95 3.94 6.17
N HIS A 102 -21.10 4.33 7.11
CA HIS A 102 -21.48 4.42 8.52
C HIS A 102 -22.57 5.48 8.75
N SER A 103 -22.49 6.64 8.09
CA SER A 103 -23.54 7.68 8.18
C SER A 103 -24.91 7.22 7.67
N GLU A 104 -24.92 6.27 6.73
CA GLU A 104 -26.12 5.65 6.18
C GLU A 104 -26.61 4.45 7.01
N GLY A 105 -25.89 4.09 8.09
CA GLY A 105 -26.22 2.92 8.91
C GLY A 105 -25.90 1.57 8.24
N ALA A 106 -25.16 1.57 7.13
CA ALA A 106 -24.81 0.36 6.38
C ALA A 106 -23.64 -0.42 6.99
N VAL A 107 -22.92 0.16 7.95
CA VAL A 107 -21.75 -0.42 8.59
C VAL A 107 -21.84 -0.32 10.11
N LEU A 108 -21.41 -1.37 10.80
CA LEU A 108 -21.32 -1.43 12.26
C LEU A 108 -20.35 -0.39 12.82
N ARG A 109 -20.68 0.16 13.99
CA ARG A 109 -19.87 1.20 14.64
C ARG A 109 -18.45 0.73 14.93
N GLU A 110 -18.30 -0.52 15.36
CA GLU A 110 -17.01 -1.12 15.70
C GLU A 110 -16.08 -1.18 14.49
N LEU A 111 -16.63 -1.36 13.28
CA LEU A 111 -15.83 -1.41 12.07
C LEU A 111 -15.29 -0.02 11.71
N ILE A 112 -16.11 1.03 11.75
CA ILE A 112 -15.62 2.39 11.47
C ILE A 112 -14.60 2.84 12.51
N ASP A 113 -14.78 2.49 13.79
CA ASP A 113 -13.84 2.85 14.85
C ASP A 113 -12.45 2.21 14.61
N GLN A 114 -12.38 1.01 14.02
CA GLN A 114 -11.11 0.40 13.59
C GLN A 114 -10.42 1.19 12.47
N PHE A 115 -11.18 1.66 11.48
CA PHE A 115 -10.64 2.48 10.38
C PHE A 115 -10.13 3.84 10.89
N GLU A 116 -10.86 4.48 11.80
CA GLU A 116 -10.42 5.74 12.43
C GLU A 116 -9.17 5.53 13.31
N ALA A 117 -9.10 4.43 14.05
CA ALA A 117 -7.92 4.09 14.84
C ALA A 117 -6.69 3.82 13.95
N ALA A 118 -6.87 3.12 12.83
CA ALA A 118 -5.82 2.91 11.84
C ALA A 118 -5.37 4.25 11.24
N GLU A 119 -6.32 5.14 10.91
CA GLU A 119 -6.00 6.47 10.39
C GLU A 119 -5.19 7.31 11.39
N ALA A 120 -5.62 7.36 12.64
CA ALA A 120 -4.90 8.08 13.69
C ALA A 120 -3.48 7.52 13.91
N TRP A 121 -3.29 6.22 13.67
CA TRP A 121 -1.96 5.61 13.69
C TRP A 121 -1.14 6.03 12.47
N LEU A 122 -1.70 5.96 11.25
CA LEU A 122 -1.01 6.22 9.99
C LEU A 122 -0.72 7.71 9.73
N ALA A 123 -1.63 8.62 10.07
CA ALA A 123 -1.59 10.03 9.69
C ALA A 123 -0.22 10.71 9.88
N PRO A 124 0.50 10.55 11.01
CA PRO A 124 1.79 11.20 11.20
C PRO A 124 2.91 10.60 10.33
N MET A 125 2.75 9.34 9.93
CA MET A 125 3.76 8.55 9.22
C MET A 125 3.61 8.60 7.70
N ARG A 126 2.53 9.18 7.17
CA ARG A 126 2.31 9.26 5.72
C ARG A 126 3.43 10.05 5.02
N PRO A 127 3.85 9.65 3.80
CA PRO A 127 4.84 10.37 3.02
C PRO A 127 4.37 11.76 2.62
#